data_AF-A0A2H0XFZ9-F1
#
_entry.id   AF-A0A2H0XFZ9-F1
#
_cell.length_a   1.000
_cell.length_b   1.000
_cell.length_c   1.000
_cell.angle_alpha   90.00
_cell.angle_beta   90.00
_cell.angle_gamma   90.00
#
_symmetry.space_group_name_H-M   'P 1'
#
loop_
_entity.id
_entity.type
_entity.pdbx_description
1 polymer ?
#
loop_
_entity_poly.entity_id
_entity_poly.type
_entity_poly.pdbx_seq_one_letter_code
_entity_poly.pdbx_strand_id
1 'polypeptide(L)'
;MIKRVLGFTLVELMVVTALIGIISVIGGDILITVFRAYAKAKMISEIERAGNYAVSFINTEMRGGSGVVLKSGSSCFLGASECLTYTDATGVLSEVGFSIGSCPAKNGTLYVVKSGAISEITNSNLTSGVSVSRINSRPIFSLSSGSGVTYVGMVAQILEPCLSPVIGNAQFDTMVKIRGY
;
A
#
# COMPACT_ATOMS: atom_id res chain seq x y z
N MET A 1 46.84 49.01 19.18
CA MET A 1 45.87 48.64 20.23
C MET A 1 45.63 47.13 20.12
N ILE A 2 46.30 46.33 20.96
CA ILE A 2 46.22 44.86 20.89
C ILE A 2 45.12 44.41 21.84
N LYS A 3 44.07 43.77 21.29
CA LYS A 3 43.00 43.15 22.08
C LYS A 3 43.57 41.94 22.83
N ARG A 4 43.50 41.94 24.17
CA ARG A 4 43.79 40.75 24.97
C ARG A 4 42.72 39.69 24.71
N VAL A 5 43.14 38.50 24.31
CA VAL A 5 42.26 37.31 24.26
C VAL A 5 42.30 36.69 25.66
N LEU A 6 41.17 36.68 26.35
CA LEU A 6 41.01 35.98 27.63
C LEU A 6 40.91 34.47 27.33
N GLY A 7 41.79 33.67 27.94
CA GLY A 7 41.77 32.20 27.80
C GLY A 7 40.68 31.56 28.67
N PHE A 8 40.09 30.48 28.17
CA PHE A 8 39.14 29.66 28.93
C PHE A 8 39.84 28.93 30.08
N THR A 9 39.19 28.86 31.24
CA THR A 9 39.71 28.06 32.35
C THR A 9 39.46 26.57 32.10
N LEU A 10 40.33 25.70 32.63
CA LEU A 10 40.21 24.24 32.43
C LEU A 10 38.89 23.70 32.99
N VAL A 11 38.45 24.23 34.13
CA VAL A 11 37.16 23.88 34.77
C VAL A 11 35.99 24.28 33.87
N GLU A 12 36.02 25.46 33.27
CA GLU A 12 34.97 25.93 32.37
C GLU A 12 34.88 25.05 31.12
N LEU A 13 36.02 24.58 30.57
CA LEU A 13 36.05 23.64 29.46
C LEU A 13 35.50 22.26 29.83
N MET A 14 35.75 21.76 31.04
CA MET A 14 35.14 20.51 31.53
C MET A 14 33.62 20.65 31.68
N VAL A 15 33.14 21.77 32.21
CA VAL A 15 31.70 22.02 32.35
C VAL A 15 31.02 22.09 30.98
N VAL A 16 31.60 22.81 30.01
CA VAL A 16 31.05 22.93 28.65
C VAL A 16 31.01 21.58 27.94
N THR A 17 32.09 20.80 28.00
CA THR A 17 32.12 19.46 27.36
C THR A 17 31.15 18.48 28.01
N ALA A 18 30.97 18.52 29.33
CA ALA A 18 29.95 17.74 30.03
C ALA A 18 28.52 18.12 29.58
N LEU A 19 28.24 19.43 29.45
CA LEU A 19 26.95 19.93 28.98
C LEU A 19 26.67 19.52 27.53
N ILE A 20 27.66 19.63 26.63
CA ILE A 20 27.53 19.19 25.23
C ILE A 20 27.26 17.68 25.16
N GLY A 21 27.89 16.87 26.02
CA GLY A 21 27.64 15.44 26.11
C GLY A 21 26.17 15.12 26.40
N ILE A 22 25.59 15.78 27.41
CA ILE A 22 24.17 15.60 27.79
C ILE A 22 23.25 16.02 26.65
N ILE A 23 23.50 17.19 26.03
CA ILE A 23 22.68 17.71 24.94
C ILE A 23 22.75 16.80 23.71
N SER A 24 23.91 16.22 23.42
CA SER A 24 24.09 15.35 22.25
C SER A 24 23.30 14.05 22.35
N VAL A 25 23.23 13.46 23.54
CA VAL A 25 22.43 12.23 23.78
C VAL A 25 20.94 12.52 23.58
N ILE A 26 20.42 13.58 24.23
CA ILE A 26 19.01 13.96 24.12
C ILE A 26 18.67 14.37 22.68
N GLY A 27 19.54 15.14 22.02
CA GLY A 27 19.37 15.57 20.65
C GLY A 27 19.36 14.40 19.66
N GLY A 28 20.21 13.40 19.88
CA GLY A 28 20.26 12.18 19.07
C GLY A 28 18.95 11.39 19.14
N ASP A 29 18.43 11.15 20.34
CA ASP A 29 17.18 10.41 20.54
C ASP A 29 15.98 11.10 19.87
N ILE A 30 15.92 12.43 19.95
CA ILE A 30 14.87 13.21 19.29
C ILE A 30 14.95 13.06 17.77
N LEU A 31 16.14 13.21 17.18
CA LEU A 31 16.31 13.12 15.72
C LEU A 31 15.91 11.74 15.19
N ILE A 32 16.36 10.66 15.85
CA ILE A 32 16.01 9.28 15.47
C ILE A 32 14.48 9.09 15.52
N THR A 33 13.85 9.60 16.57
CA THR A 33 12.40 9.51 16.74
C THR A 33 11.65 10.24 15.62
N VAL A 34 12.10 11.44 15.25
CA VAL A 34 11.49 12.22 14.15
C VAL A 34 11.64 11.50 12.81
N PHE A 35 12.82 10.95 12.51
CA PHE A 35 13.02 10.19 11.26
C PHE A 35 12.13 8.97 11.18
N ARG A 36 11.97 8.22 12.28
CA ARG A 36 11.07 7.07 12.34
C ARG A 36 9.61 7.49 12.18
N ALA A 37 9.21 8.59 12.81
CA ALA A 37 7.86 9.13 12.68
C ALA A 37 7.57 9.57 11.24
N TYR A 38 8.51 10.26 10.58
CA TYR A 38 8.40 10.66 9.18
C TYR A 38 8.29 9.46 8.24
N ALA A 39 9.14 8.44 8.42
CA ALA A 39 9.09 7.21 7.63
C ALA A 39 7.73 6.52 7.79
N LYS A 40 7.22 6.42 9.02
CA LYS A 40 5.89 5.84 9.30
C LYS A 40 4.76 6.64 8.66
N ALA A 41 4.77 7.96 8.78
CA ALA A 41 3.75 8.82 8.18
C ALA A 41 3.73 8.69 6.65
N LYS A 42 4.91 8.67 6.01
CA LYS A 42 5.05 8.45 4.57
C LYS A 42 4.48 7.08 4.16
N MET A 43 4.81 6.02 4.89
CA MET A 43 4.33 4.67 4.59
C MET A 43 2.81 4.55 4.73
N ILE A 44 2.24 5.10 5.80
CA ILE A 44 0.78 5.13 6.00
C ILE A 44 0.10 5.87 4.85
N SER A 45 0.63 7.03 4.46
CA SER A 45 0.10 7.80 3.33
C SER A 45 0.14 7.01 2.01
N GLU A 46 1.20 6.24 1.76
CA GLU A 46 1.30 5.39 0.57
C GLU A 46 0.26 4.26 0.58
N ILE A 47 0.09 3.60 1.73
CA ILE A 47 -0.92 2.54 1.93
C ILE A 47 -2.33 3.10 1.69
N GLU A 48 -2.64 4.25 2.27
CA GLU A 48 -3.93 4.93 2.08
C GLU A 48 -4.14 5.32 0.61
N ARG A 49 -3.12 5.87 -0.04
CA ARG A 49 -3.19 6.23 -1.47
C ARG A 49 -3.47 5.01 -2.33
N ALA A 50 -2.72 3.92 -2.14
CA ALA A 50 -2.88 2.69 -2.89
C ALA A 50 -4.28 2.08 -2.71
N GLY A 51 -4.79 2.05 -1.47
CA GLY A 51 -6.11 1.50 -1.17
C GLY A 51 -7.25 2.36 -1.68
N ASN A 52 -7.18 3.69 -1.49
CA ASN A 52 -8.17 4.61 -2.03
C ASN A 52 -8.20 4.55 -3.56
N TYR A 53 -7.05 4.42 -4.22
CA TYR A 53 -6.98 4.21 -5.66
C TYR A 53 -7.61 2.88 -6.06
N ALA A 54 -7.29 1.77 -5.37
CA ALA A 54 -7.88 0.46 -5.68
C ALA A 54 -9.42 0.46 -5.52
N VAL A 55 -9.94 1.05 -4.44
CA VAL A 55 -11.38 1.18 -4.20
C VAL A 55 -12.04 2.07 -5.27
N SER A 56 -11.44 3.20 -5.61
CA SER A 56 -11.95 4.12 -6.64
C SER A 56 -11.93 3.46 -8.02
N PHE A 57 -10.87 2.71 -8.32
CA PHE A 57 -10.69 1.99 -9.56
C PHE A 57 -11.79 0.94 -9.75
N ILE A 58 -12.02 0.08 -8.75
CA ILE A 58 -13.09 -0.93 -8.82
C ILE A 58 -14.46 -0.28 -8.90
N ASN A 59 -14.72 0.79 -8.13
CA ASN A 59 -15.98 1.52 -8.22
C ASN A 59 -16.21 2.09 -9.62
N THR A 60 -15.18 2.65 -10.25
CA THR A 60 -15.34 3.28 -11.55
C THR A 60 -15.50 2.23 -12.65
N GLU A 61 -14.62 1.23 -12.67
CA GLU A 61 -14.62 0.25 -13.76
C GLU A 61 -15.76 -0.75 -13.68
N MET A 62 -16.09 -1.25 -12.48
CA MET A 62 -17.15 -2.24 -12.35
C MET A 62 -18.55 -1.66 -12.53
N ARG A 63 -18.73 -0.34 -12.32
CA ARG A 63 -20.02 0.33 -12.55
C ARG A 63 -20.43 0.34 -14.03
N GLY A 64 -19.46 0.40 -14.94
CA GLY A 64 -19.68 0.36 -16.38
C GLY A 64 -19.58 -1.04 -16.98
N GLY A 65 -19.14 -2.03 -16.21
CA GLY A 65 -18.93 -3.40 -16.66
C GLY A 65 -20.21 -4.23 -16.73
N SER A 66 -20.18 -5.31 -17.49
CA SER A 66 -21.22 -6.34 -17.57
C SER A 66 -20.59 -7.75 -17.65
N GLY A 67 -21.39 -8.80 -17.43
CA GLY A 67 -20.91 -10.19 -17.58
C GLY A 67 -19.80 -10.57 -16.61
N VAL A 68 -19.93 -10.16 -15.34
CA VAL A 68 -18.87 -10.33 -14.35
C VAL A 68 -18.78 -11.77 -13.85
N VAL A 69 -17.57 -12.34 -13.91
CA VAL A 69 -17.28 -13.73 -13.51
C VAL A 69 -16.05 -13.75 -12.60
N LEU A 70 -16.16 -14.46 -11.48
CA LEU A 70 -15.03 -14.78 -10.62
C LEU A 70 -14.27 -15.99 -11.15
N LYS A 71 -12.95 -15.87 -11.11
CA LYS A 71 -12.00 -16.89 -11.54
C LYS A 71 -10.85 -16.99 -10.55
N SER A 72 -10.11 -18.09 -10.61
CA SER A 72 -8.99 -18.35 -9.71
C SER A 72 -7.92 -19.21 -10.36
N GLY A 73 -6.66 -19.03 -9.94
CA GLY A 73 -5.54 -19.84 -10.41
C GLY A 73 -5.26 -19.67 -11.90
N SER A 74 -5.08 -20.79 -12.60
CA SER A 74 -4.73 -20.81 -14.04
C SER A 74 -5.81 -20.25 -14.97
N SER A 75 -7.02 -20.01 -14.47
CA SER A 75 -8.10 -19.36 -15.23
C SER A 75 -7.99 -17.83 -15.26
N CYS A 76 -7.11 -17.27 -14.43
CA CYS A 76 -6.78 -15.85 -14.43
C CYS A 76 -5.63 -15.54 -15.37
N PHE A 77 -5.63 -14.34 -15.93
CA PHE A 77 -4.47 -13.80 -16.62
C PHE A 77 -3.25 -13.87 -15.69
N LEU A 78 -2.08 -14.28 -16.22
CA LEU A 78 -0.84 -14.47 -15.45
C LEU A 78 -0.88 -15.53 -14.34
N GLY A 79 -1.95 -16.33 -14.23
CA GLY A 79 -2.08 -17.32 -13.15
C GLY A 79 -2.25 -16.66 -11.77
N ALA A 80 -2.98 -15.54 -11.70
CA ALA A 80 -3.35 -14.92 -10.41
C ALA A 80 -3.98 -15.91 -9.43
N SER A 81 -3.87 -15.58 -8.15
CA SER A 81 -4.56 -16.34 -7.11
C SER A 81 -6.07 -16.20 -7.23
N GLU A 82 -6.55 -14.99 -7.49
CA GLU A 82 -7.97 -14.66 -7.69
C GLU A 82 -8.10 -13.55 -8.72
N CYS A 83 -9.14 -13.58 -9.53
CA CYS A 83 -9.42 -12.52 -10.47
C CYS A 83 -10.91 -12.43 -10.80
N LEU A 84 -11.28 -11.27 -11.33
CA LEU A 84 -12.62 -10.93 -11.74
C LEU A 84 -12.57 -10.46 -13.19
N THR A 85 -13.18 -11.23 -14.08
CA THR A 85 -13.31 -10.85 -15.49
C THR A 85 -14.64 -10.19 -15.73
N TYR A 86 -14.63 -9.11 -16.52
CA TYR A 86 -15.80 -8.32 -16.87
C TYR A 86 -15.64 -7.78 -18.28
N THR A 87 -16.76 -7.55 -18.96
CA THR A 87 -16.77 -6.78 -20.20
C THR A 87 -16.96 -5.33 -19.84
N ASP A 88 -16.03 -4.46 -20.21
CA ASP A 88 -16.11 -3.03 -19.90
C ASP A 88 -17.20 -2.32 -20.72
N ALA A 89 -17.41 -1.02 -20.45
CA ALA A 89 -18.40 -0.21 -21.16
C ALA A 89 -18.11 -0.06 -22.68
N THR A 90 -16.89 -0.37 -23.12
CA THR A 90 -16.47 -0.34 -24.53
C THR A 90 -16.63 -1.69 -25.23
N GLY A 91 -17.08 -2.72 -24.51
CA GLY A 91 -17.25 -4.08 -25.02
C GLY A 91 -15.98 -4.94 -24.96
N VAL A 92 -14.91 -4.47 -24.32
CA VAL A 92 -13.63 -5.19 -24.23
C VAL A 92 -13.60 -6.05 -22.96
N LEU A 93 -13.19 -7.30 -23.11
CA LEU A 93 -12.97 -8.19 -21.97
C LEU A 93 -11.74 -7.71 -21.19
N SER A 94 -11.97 -7.39 -19.92
CA SER A 94 -10.98 -6.92 -18.97
C SER A 94 -10.95 -7.84 -17.74
N GLU A 95 -9.83 -7.88 -17.04
CA GLU A 95 -9.65 -8.66 -15.81
C GLU A 95 -9.06 -7.78 -14.72
N VAL A 96 -9.62 -7.82 -13.51
CA VAL A 96 -8.93 -7.34 -12.31
C VAL A 96 -8.42 -8.54 -11.56
N GLY A 97 -7.12 -8.61 -11.30
CA GLY A 97 -6.47 -9.75 -10.67
C GLY A 97 -5.74 -9.39 -9.39
N PHE A 98 -5.62 -10.39 -8.54
CA PHE A 98 -4.81 -10.39 -7.32
C PHE A 98 -3.74 -11.48 -7.41
N SER A 99 -2.48 -11.07 -7.27
CA SER A 99 -1.35 -11.98 -7.10
C SER A 99 -0.91 -11.97 -5.66
N ILE A 100 -0.90 -13.13 -5.01
CA ILE A 100 -0.39 -13.26 -3.65
C ILE A 100 1.12 -12.97 -3.60
N GLY A 101 1.53 -12.23 -2.58
CA GLY A 101 2.93 -11.99 -2.27
C GLY A 101 3.57 -13.18 -1.56
N SER A 102 4.89 -13.27 -1.65
CA SER A 102 5.73 -14.23 -0.94
C SER A 102 6.89 -13.49 -0.30
N CYS A 103 6.61 -12.68 0.74
CA CYS A 103 7.66 -11.95 1.44
C CYS A 103 8.75 -12.90 1.98
N PRO A 104 10.05 -12.56 1.85
CA PRO A 104 10.58 -11.27 1.39
C PRO A 104 10.74 -11.11 -0.14
N ALA A 105 10.44 -12.14 -0.94
CA ALA A 105 10.75 -12.18 -2.36
C ALA A 105 9.77 -11.39 -3.25
N LYS A 106 8.50 -11.27 -2.85
CA LYS A 106 7.47 -10.63 -3.68
C LYS A 106 6.38 -9.97 -2.83
N ASN A 107 6.03 -8.72 -3.15
CA ASN A 107 4.80 -8.09 -2.63
C ASN A 107 3.57 -8.70 -3.29
N GLY A 108 2.45 -8.72 -2.57
CA GLY A 108 1.17 -8.99 -3.20
C GLY A 108 0.71 -7.79 -4.00
N THR A 109 0.06 -8.02 -5.13
CA THR A 109 -0.24 -6.98 -6.12
C THR A 109 -1.67 -7.10 -6.61
N LEU A 110 -2.37 -5.97 -6.66
CA LEU A 110 -3.57 -5.81 -7.48
C LEU A 110 -3.18 -5.27 -8.84
N TYR A 111 -3.75 -5.84 -9.89
CA TYR A 111 -3.51 -5.41 -11.26
C TYR A 111 -4.81 -5.46 -12.07
N VAL A 112 -4.80 -4.76 -13.18
CA VAL A 112 -5.82 -4.86 -14.23
C VAL A 112 -5.16 -5.31 -15.52
N VAL A 113 -5.86 -6.14 -16.28
CA VAL A 113 -5.54 -6.48 -17.65
C VAL A 113 -6.63 -5.93 -18.55
N LYS A 114 -6.25 -5.07 -19.50
CA LYS A 114 -7.16 -4.55 -20.53
C LYS A 114 -6.56 -4.84 -21.89
N SER A 115 -7.30 -5.54 -22.75
CA SER A 115 -6.82 -5.92 -24.11
C SER A 115 -5.43 -6.58 -24.12
N GLY A 116 -5.13 -7.40 -23.10
CA GLY A 116 -3.85 -8.09 -22.93
C GLY A 116 -2.70 -7.26 -22.34
N ALA A 117 -2.87 -5.94 -22.15
CA ALA A 117 -1.91 -5.10 -21.46
C ALA A 117 -2.16 -5.13 -19.94
N ILE A 118 -1.08 -5.30 -19.17
CA ILE A 118 -1.13 -5.38 -17.70
C ILE A 118 -0.78 -4.02 -17.12
N SER A 119 -1.57 -3.55 -16.17
CA SER A 119 -1.32 -2.34 -15.40
C SER A 119 -1.47 -2.64 -13.91
N GLU A 120 -0.46 -2.29 -13.11
CA GLU A 120 -0.52 -2.45 -11.67
C GLU A 120 -1.42 -1.39 -11.03
N ILE A 121 -2.36 -1.82 -10.20
CA ILE A 121 -3.21 -0.94 -9.38
C ILE A 121 -2.44 -0.53 -8.12
N THR A 122 -1.65 -1.45 -7.56
CA THR A 122 -0.77 -1.21 -6.43
C THR A 122 0.69 -1.37 -6.83
N ASN A 123 1.54 -0.40 -6.51
CA ASN A 123 2.98 -0.48 -6.76
C ASN A 123 3.60 -1.65 -5.98
N SER A 124 4.11 -2.65 -6.70
CA SER A 124 4.63 -3.88 -6.13
C SER A 124 6.11 -3.82 -5.71
N ASN A 125 6.76 -2.66 -5.76
CA ASN A 125 8.17 -2.50 -5.39
C ASN A 125 8.45 -2.94 -3.94
N LEU A 126 9.43 -3.83 -3.75
CA LEU A 126 9.77 -4.45 -2.46
C LEU A 126 10.20 -3.49 -1.35
N THR A 127 10.58 -2.25 -1.69
CA THR A 127 11.11 -1.27 -0.73
C THR A 127 10.24 -0.03 -0.62
N SER A 128 9.68 0.45 -1.73
CA SER A 128 8.93 1.72 -1.79
C SER A 128 7.45 1.58 -2.15
N GLY A 129 7.01 0.37 -2.49
CA GLY A 129 5.63 0.07 -2.84
C GLY A 129 4.78 -0.31 -1.63
N VAL A 130 3.80 -1.17 -1.88
CA VAL A 130 2.93 -1.77 -0.86
C VAL A 130 2.75 -3.25 -1.15
N SER A 131 2.33 -4.01 -0.13
CA SER A 131 1.98 -5.42 -0.31
C SER A 131 0.48 -5.62 -0.06
N VAL A 132 -0.21 -6.28 -0.98
CA VAL A 132 -1.63 -6.61 -0.84
C VAL A 132 -1.77 -8.04 -0.30
N SER A 133 -2.66 -8.24 0.66
CA SER A 133 -2.95 -9.55 1.25
C SER A 133 -4.44 -9.73 1.54
N ARG A 134 -4.82 -10.98 1.79
CA ARG A 134 -6.16 -11.37 2.24
C ARG A 134 -6.34 -11.03 3.71
N ILE A 135 -7.57 -10.70 4.08
CA ILE A 135 -7.98 -10.58 5.50
C ILE A 135 -8.49 -11.94 5.97
N ASN A 136 -7.85 -12.54 6.97
CA ASN A 136 -8.28 -13.81 7.58
C ASN A 136 -8.58 -14.92 6.56
N SER A 137 -7.75 -15.05 5.51
CA SER A 137 -7.92 -16.00 4.40
C SER A 137 -9.22 -15.86 3.60
N ARG A 138 -9.96 -14.75 3.77
CA ARG A 138 -11.13 -14.44 2.94
C ARG A 138 -10.68 -14.15 1.50
N PRO A 139 -11.50 -14.49 0.50
CA PRO A 139 -11.22 -14.11 -0.88
C PRO A 139 -11.19 -12.57 -0.99
N ILE A 140 -10.30 -12.07 -1.84
CA ILE A 140 -10.23 -10.63 -2.14
C ILE A 140 -11.45 -10.19 -2.91
N PHE A 141 -11.90 -10.99 -3.88
CA PHE A 141 -13.08 -10.67 -4.67
C PHE A 141 -14.27 -11.54 -4.28
N SER A 142 -15.46 -10.93 -4.24
CA SER A 142 -16.71 -11.64 -3.98
C SER A 142 -17.80 -11.16 -4.93
N LEU A 143 -18.71 -12.06 -5.28
CA LEU A 143 -19.92 -11.76 -6.04
C LEU A 143 -21.11 -12.08 -5.16
N SER A 144 -22.06 -11.15 -5.11
CA SER A 144 -23.35 -11.34 -4.46
C SER A 144 -24.44 -10.90 -5.41
N SER A 145 -25.49 -11.69 -5.57
CA SER A 145 -26.66 -11.32 -6.36
C SER A 145 -27.88 -11.16 -5.48
N GLY A 146 -28.68 -10.12 -5.74
CA GLY A 146 -29.93 -9.86 -5.04
C GLY A 146 -30.89 -9.09 -5.94
N SER A 147 -32.14 -9.56 -6.03
CA SER A 147 -33.24 -8.85 -6.72
C SER A 147 -32.92 -8.39 -8.15
N GLY A 148 -32.27 -9.23 -8.96
CA GLY A 148 -31.89 -8.90 -10.35
C GLY A 148 -30.66 -7.99 -10.48
N VAL A 149 -29.92 -7.77 -9.39
CA VAL A 149 -28.71 -6.95 -9.34
C VAL A 149 -27.53 -7.78 -8.88
N THR A 150 -26.39 -7.64 -9.55
CA THR A 150 -25.12 -8.23 -9.14
C THR A 150 -24.23 -7.17 -8.47
N TYR A 151 -23.62 -7.55 -7.36
CA TYR A 151 -22.68 -6.75 -6.58
C TYR A 151 -21.31 -7.41 -6.59
N VAL A 152 -20.27 -6.60 -6.77
CA VAL A 152 -18.86 -6.99 -6.67
C VAL A 152 -18.30 -6.44 -5.38
N GLY A 153 -17.88 -7.30 -4.47
CA GLY A 153 -17.11 -6.92 -3.30
C GLY A 153 -15.61 -7.06 -3.55
N MET A 154 -14.83 -6.07 -3.11
CA MET A 154 -13.38 -6.22 -2.92
C MET A 154 -13.05 -6.00 -1.45
N VAL A 155 -12.34 -6.96 -0.85
CA VAL A 155 -11.85 -6.91 0.52
C VAL A 155 -10.35 -7.20 0.51
N ALA A 156 -9.52 -6.19 0.78
CA ALA A 156 -8.07 -6.33 0.74
C ALA A 156 -7.42 -5.67 1.95
N GLN A 157 -6.34 -6.29 2.44
CA GLN A 157 -5.42 -5.65 3.37
C GLN A 157 -4.23 -5.13 2.58
N ILE A 158 -3.91 -3.85 2.74
CA ILE A 158 -2.69 -3.27 2.19
C ILE A 158 -1.72 -3.07 3.34
N LEU A 159 -0.51 -3.58 3.16
CA LEU A 159 0.56 -3.61 4.13
C LEU A 159 1.77 -2.83 3.60
N GLU A 160 2.71 -2.58 4.50
CA GLU A 160 4.06 -2.18 4.13
C GLU A 160 4.66 -3.14 3.09
N PRO A 161 5.61 -2.66 2.26
CA PRO A 161 6.31 -3.52 1.34
C PRO A 161 7.22 -4.49 2.13
N CYS A 162 7.49 -5.66 1.57
CA CYS A 162 8.15 -6.76 2.28
C CYS A 162 9.50 -6.41 2.90
N LEU A 163 10.25 -5.44 2.35
CA LEU A 163 11.56 -5.01 2.87
C LEU A 163 11.49 -3.69 3.67
N SER A 164 10.29 -3.27 4.09
CA SER A 164 10.12 -2.06 4.89
C SER A 164 10.71 -2.22 6.29
N PRO A 165 11.46 -1.22 6.81
CA PRO A 165 11.86 -1.18 8.22
C PRO A 165 10.74 -0.69 9.14
N VAL A 166 9.56 -0.34 8.60
CA VAL A 166 8.41 0.20 9.32
C VAL A 166 7.17 -0.64 9.06
N ILE A 167 6.44 -0.94 10.13
CA ILE A 167 5.17 -1.68 10.08
C ILE A 167 4.02 -0.70 9.86
N GLY A 168 3.15 -0.98 8.89
CA GLY A 168 1.96 -0.20 8.59
C GLY A 168 0.96 -1.00 7.77
N ASN A 169 -0.29 -1.03 8.22
CA ASN A 169 -1.35 -1.75 7.51
C ASN A 169 -2.67 -0.98 7.53
N ALA A 170 -3.45 -1.16 6.48
CA ALA A 170 -4.84 -0.70 6.40
C ALA A 170 -5.69 -1.75 5.70
N GLN A 171 -6.98 -1.76 6.03
CA GLN A 171 -7.96 -2.66 5.43
C GLN A 171 -8.93 -1.83 4.60
N PHE A 172 -9.24 -2.36 3.42
CA PHE A 172 -10.16 -1.74 2.47
C PHE A 172 -11.25 -2.75 2.13
N ASP A 173 -12.49 -2.30 2.28
CA ASP A 173 -13.69 -3.07 1.93
C ASP A 173 -14.58 -2.16 1.09
N THR A 174 -14.96 -2.63 -0.09
CA THR A 174 -15.86 -1.92 -1.00
C THR A 174 -16.80 -2.88 -1.68
N MET A 175 -18.03 -2.44 -1.89
CA MET A 175 -19.05 -3.20 -2.62
C MET A 175 -19.65 -2.31 -3.72
N VAL A 176 -19.62 -2.81 -4.95
CA VAL A 176 -20.00 -2.06 -6.14
C VAL A 176 -21.17 -2.74 -6.82
N LYS A 177 -22.25 -1.99 -7.04
CA LYS A 177 -23.39 -2.45 -7.83
C LYS A 177 -23.06 -2.40 -9.32
N ILE A 178 -23.23 -3.52 -10.02
CA ILE A 178 -23.14 -3.59 -11.48
C ILE A 178 -24.49 -3.22 -12.09
N ARG A 179 -24.48 -2.46 -13.19
CA ARG A 179 -25.69 -2.19 -13.98
C ARG A 179 -25.96 -3.37 -14.92
N GLY A 180 -26.97 -4.16 -14.58
CA GLY A 180 -27.72 -5.00 -15.53
C GLY A 180 -27.08 -6.34 -15.89
N TYR A 181 -27.81 -7.40 -15.57
CA TYR A 181 -28.26 -8.31 -16.63
C TYR A 181 -29.55 -7.74 -17.22
#